data_AF-A0A1H1JXU6-F1
#
_entry.id   AF-A0A1H1JXU6-F1
#
_cell.length_a   1.000
_cell.length_b   1.000
_cell.length_c   1.000
_cell.angle_alpha   90.00
_cell.angle_beta   90.00
_cell.angle_gamma   90.00
#
_symmetry.space_group_name_H-M   'P 1'
#
loop_
_entity.id
_entity.type
_entity.pdbx_description
1 polymer ?
#
loop_
_entity_poly.entity_id
_entity_poly.type
_entity_poly.pdbx_seq_one_letter_code
_entity_poly.pdbx_strand_id
1 'polypeptide(L)'
;MEIIEVSVEYPSGLVITDRATLITGLDQVCISERLGSIIREFSTSEAPPVYAGRAAGRSVTLHANPDGTLKFEGEWVDVAENDQGGLWSRLGAMINAPTRDQRQQFGRFMHTLSAASLIGAIGFWHSTTSWTTGNILSEANLILAFVLTFYVGMVSMNGE
;
A
#
# COMPACT_ATOMS: atom_id res chain seq x y z
N MET A 1 -29.49 -6.51 3.38
CA MET A 1 -28.30 -7.27 3.78
C MET A 1 -27.18 -6.86 2.86
N GLU A 2 -26.07 -6.42 3.42
CA GLU A 2 -24.90 -5.94 2.66
C GLU A 2 -23.68 -6.75 3.07
N ILE A 3 -22.77 -7.03 2.13
CA ILE A 3 -21.51 -7.73 2.45
C ILE A 3 -20.50 -6.66 2.85
N ILE A 4 -19.93 -6.82 4.04
CA ILE A 4 -18.90 -5.94 4.58
C ILE A 4 -17.62 -6.75 4.85
N GLU A 5 -16.48 -6.07 4.85
CA GLU A 5 -15.23 -6.66 5.28
C GLU A 5 -15.05 -6.42 6.79
N VAL A 6 -14.62 -7.44 7.53
CA VAL A 6 -14.36 -7.35 8.97
C VAL A 6 -12.90 -7.67 9.21
N SER A 7 -12.23 -6.79 9.93
CA SER A 7 -10.85 -6.94 10.40
C SER A 7 -10.86 -7.11 11.92
N VAL A 8 -10.15 -8.12 12.38
CA VAL A 8 -9.95 -8.44 13.79
C VAL A 8 -8.46 -8.29 14.09
N GLU A 9 -8.10 -7.31 14.90
CA GLU A 9 -6.73 -7.01 15.27
C GLU A 9 -6.49 -7.40 16.73
N TYR A 10 -5.53 -8.30 16.95
CA TYR A 10 -5.13 -8.72 18.27
C TYR A 10 -3.93 -7.92 18.78
N PRO A 11 -3.79 -7.71 20.11
CA PRO A 11 -2.63 -7.04 20.69
C PRO A 11 -1.28 -7.72 20.42
N SER A 12 -1.30 -8.99 20.04
CA SER A 12 -0.14 -9.76 19.58
C SER A 12 0.41 -9.29 18.23
N GLY A 13 -0.33 -8.42 17.51
CA GLY A 13 -0.04 -7.98 16.15
C GLY A 13 -0.65 -8.87 15.06
N LEU A 14 -1.43 -9.90 15.45
CA LEU A 14 -2.17 -10.74 14.51
C LEU A 14 -3.38 -9.97 13.96
N VAL A 15 -3.50 -9.90 12.64
CA VAL A 15 -4.66 -9.30 11.96
C VAL A 15 -5.34 -10.36 11.10
N ILE A 16 -6.64 -10.55 11.32
CA ILE A 16 -7.47 -11.50 10.58
C ILE A 16 -8.56 -10.72 9.85
N THR A 17 -8.64 -10.89 8.53
CA THR A 17 -9.64 -10.22 7.70
C THR A 17 -10.54 -11.24 7.02
N ASP A 18 -11.85 -11.04 7.11
CA ASP A 18 -12.87 -11.90 6.47
C ASP A 18 -14.08 -11.09 6.00
N ARG A 19 -15.00 -11.73 5.27
CA ARG A 19 -16.26 -11.13 4.85
C ARG A 19 -17.38 -11.48 5.83
N ALA A 20 -18.20 -10.49 6.17
CA ALA A 20 -19.36 -10.62 7.03
C ALA A 20 -20.60 -10.02 6.37
N THR A 21 -21.78 -10.36 6.89
CA THR A 21 -23.06 -9.82 6.40
C THR A 21 -23.61 -8.82 7.40
N LEU A 22 -23.79 -7.57 6.97
CA LEU A 22 -24.46 -6.52 7.72
C LEU A 22 -25.98 -6.63 7.51
N ILE A 23 -26.71 -6.78 8.61
CA ILE A 23 -28.16 -6.71 8.66
C ILE A 23 -28.55 -5.29 9.07
N THR A 24 -28.77 -4.45 8.07
CA THR A 24 -29.11 -3.01 8.21
C THR A 24 -30.39 -2.73 9.02
N GLY A 25 -31.25 -3.72 9.21
CA GLY A 25 -32.46 -3.58 10.03
C GLY A 25 -32.28 -3.88 11.52
N LEU A 26 -31.12 -4.42 11.90
CA LEU A 26 -30.83 -4.86 13.28
C LEU A 26 -29.49 -4.31 13.80
N ASP A 27 -28.75 -3.54 12.99
CA ASP A 27 -27.42 -3.02 13.30
C ASP A 27 -26.45 -4.13 13.78
N GLN A 28 -26.60 -5.31 13.17
CA GLN A 28 -25.86 -6.51 13.50
C GLN A 28 -25.02 -6.97 12.32
N VAL A 29 -23.78 -7.36 12.63
CA VAL A 29 -22.84 -7.96 11.68
C VAL A 29 -22.73 -9.45 12.00
N CYS A 30 -23.16 -10.27 11.06
CA CYS A 30 -23.02 -11.72 11.09
C CYS A 30 -21.68 -12.11 10.47
N ILE A 31 -20.75 -12.55 11.31
CA ILE A 31 -19.46 -13.09 10.89
C ILE A 31 -19.60 -14.52 10.35
N SER A 32 -18.59 -15.00 9.62
CA SER A 32 -18.53 -16.39 9.21
C SER A 32 -18.30 -17.32 10.41
N GLU A 33 -18.85 -18.54 10.37
CA GLU A 33 -18.60 -19.59 11.38
C GLU A 33 -17.11 -19.90 11.55
N ARG A 34 -16.33 -19.76 10.46
CA ARG A 34 -14.88 -19.95 10.47
C ARG A 34 -14.20 -18.86 11.29
N LEU A 35 -14.54 -17.59 11.05
CA LEU A 35 -14.01 -16.47 11.81
C LEU A 35 -14.45 -16.56 13.28
N GLY A 36 -15.71 -16.91 13.54
CA GLY A 36 -16.23 -17.11 14.89
C GLY A 36 -15.47 -18.20 15.66
N SER A 37 -15.16 -19.32 15.01
CA SER A 37 -14.37 -20.40 15.61
C SER A 37 -12.95 -19.96 15.97
N ILE A 38 -12.32 -19.18 15.10
CA ILE A 38 -10.99 -18.62 15.34
C ILE A 38 -11.02 -17.66 16.53
N ILE A 39 -11.93 -16.67 16.51
CA ILE A 39 -12.07 -15.70 17.62
C ILE A 39 -12.29 -16.41 18.95
N ARG A 40 -13.11 -17.47 18.97
CA ARG A 40 -13.38 -18.25 20.18
C ARG A 40 -12.12 -18.94 20.70
N GLU A 41 -11.33 -19.55 19.83
CA GLU A 41 -10.06 -20.18 20.23
C GLU A 41 -9.09 -19.15 20.80
N PHE A 42 -8.90 -18.03 20.10
CA PHE A 42 -8.00 -16.96 20.53
C PHE A 42 -8.49 -16.24 21.81
N SER A 43 -9.79 -16.19 22.07
CA SER A 43 -10.33 -15.62 23.31
C SER A 43 -9.88 -16.34 24.58
N THR A 44 -9.37 -17.58 24.45
CA THR A 44 -8.84 -18.36 25.59
C THR A 44 -7.39 -18.02 25.93
N SER A 45 -6.63 -17.47 24.98
CA SER A 45 -5.18 -17.29 25.09
C SER A 45 -4.74 -15.83 24.94
N GLU A 46 -5.53 -15.00 24.25
CA GLU A 46 -5.20 -13.62 23.94
C GLU A 46 -6.13 -12.61 24.63
N ALA A 47 -5.61 -11.40 24.79
CA ALA A 47 -6.41 -10.27 25.24
C ALA A 47 -7.48 -9.90 24.19
N PRO A 48 -8.58 -9.23 24.61
CA PRO A 48 -9.69 -8.90 23.71
C PRO A 48 -9.21 -8.16 22.45
N PRO A 49 -9.56 -8.64 21.24
CA PRO A 49 -9.17 -7.98 20.00
C PRO A 49 -10.04 -6.75 19.72
N VAL A 50 -9.55 -5.89 18.83
CA VAL A 50 -10.28 -4.77 18.26
C VAL A 50 -10.94 -5.21 16.96
N TYR A 51 -12.25 -4.96 16.83
CA TYR A 51 -13.01 -5.31 15.63
C TYR A 51 -13.29 -4.05 14.82
N ALA A 52 -13.00 -4.10 13.52
CA ALA A 52 -13.30 -3.04 12.57
C ALA A 52 -14.08 -3.60 11.39
N GLY A 53 -15.19 -2.98 11.02
CA GLY A 53 -15.94 -3.22 9.79
C GLY A 53 -15.55 -2.23 8.71
N ARG A 54 -15.60 -2.64 7.44
CA ARG A 54 -15.44 -1.79 6.26
C ARG A 54 -16.56 -2.07 5.26
N ALA A 55 -17.30 -1.03 4.88
CA ALA A 55 -18.33 -1.10 3.84
C ALA A 55 -18.22 0.15 2.94
N ALA A 56 -18.10 -0.05 1.64
CA ALA A 56 -18.08 1.04 0.64
C ALA A 56 -17.13 2.22 0.97
N GLY A 57 -15.95 1.94 1.55
CA GLY A 57 -14.95 2.96 1.92
C GLY A 57 -15.13 3.58 3.32
N ARG A 58 -16.17 3.20 4.07
CA ARG A 58 -16.40 3.63 5.44
C ARG A 58 -15.93 2.57 6.41
N SER A 59 -15.29 2.98 7.52
CA SER A 59 -14.92 2.05 8.58
C SER A 59 -15.73 2.31 9.84
N VAL A 60 -16.06 1.23 10.52
CA VAL A 60 -16.87 1.26 11.74
C VAL A 60 -16.17 0.42 12.79
N THR A 61 -16.14 0.90 14.02
CA THR A 61 -15.69 0.09 15.16
C THR A 61 -16.83 -0.84 15.56
N LEU A 62 -16.55 -2.14 15.61
CA LEU A 62 -17.53 -3.15 15.97
C LEU A 62 -17.30 -3.57 17.42
N HIS A 63 -18.37 -3.77 18.18
CA HIS A 63 -18.30 -4.32 19.53
C HIS A 63 -18.84 -5.74 19.55
N ALA A 64 -18.09 -6.66 20.14
CA ALA A 64 -18.53 -8.02 20.33
C ALA A 64 -19.60 -8.10 21.43
N ASN A 65 -20.78 -8.62 21.10
CA ASN A 65 -21.76 -9.02 22.11
C ASN A 65 -21.36 -10.36 22.75
N PRO A 66 -21.83 -10.60 23.98
CA PRO A 66 -21.74 -11.92 24.62
C PRO A 66 -22.36 -13.06 23.79
N ASP A 67 -23.31 -12.74 22.91
CA ASP A 67 -24.01 -13.71 22.04
C ASP A 67 -23.21 -14.10 20.78
N GLY A 68 -21.97 -13.61 20.63
CA GLY A 68 -21.11 -13.89 19.46
C GLY A 68 -21.46 -13.09 18.21
N THR A 69 -22.44 -12.19 18.29
CA THR A 69 -22.77 -11.23 17.23
C THR A 69 -21.98 -9.94 17.43
N LEU A 70 -21.54 -9.32 16.33
CA LEU A 70 -20.91 -8.00 16.39
C LEU A 70 -22.01 -6.94 16.24
N LYS A 71 -22.13 -6.05 17.23
CA LYS A 71 -23.03 -4.90 17.17
C LYS A 71 -22.29 -3.68 16.64
N PHE A 72 -23.00 -2.94 15.81
CA PHE A 72 -22.65 -1.61 15.38
C PHE A 72 -22.97 -0.64 16.52
N GLU A 73 -21.96 0.07 17.04
CA GLU A 73 -22.14 1.16 18.01
C GLU A 73 -21.39 2.38 17.50
N GLY A 74 -22.13 3.29 16.85
CA GLY A 74 -21.55 4.55 16.37
C GLY A 74 -22.32 5.18 15.22
N GLU A 75 -21.96 6.41 14.90
CA GLU A 75 -22.26 6.99 13.59
C GLU A 75 -21.35 6.32 12.55
N TRP A 76 -21.77 6.23 11.30
CA TRP A 76 -20.83 5.90 10.22
C TRP A 76 -19.75 6.98 10.25
N VAL A 77 -18.62 6.66 10.85
CA VAL A 77 -17.44 7.48 10.68
C VAL A 77 -17.05 7.21 9.25
N ASP A 78 -17.34 8.17 8.37
CA ASP A 78 -16.55 8.30 7.16
C ASP A 78 -15.13 8.31 7.69
N VAL A 79 -14.42 7.18 7.53
CA VAL A 79 -12.99 7.23 7.55
C VAL A 79 -12.73 8.16 6.40
N ALA A 80 -12.47 9.41 6.76
CA ALA A 80 -11.68 10.28 5.95
C ALA A 80 -10.35 9.54 5.79
N GLU A 81 -10.34 8.55 4.89
CA GLU A 81 -9.35 8.55 3.84
C GLU A 81 -9.30 10.02 3.46
N ASN A 82 -8.17 10.64 3.75
CA ASN A 82 -7.93 12.06 3.58
C ASN A 82 -7.97 12.35 2.07
N ASP A 83 -9.16 12.23 1.52
CA ASP A 83 -9.49 12.07 0.11
C ASP A 83 -10.20 13.31 -0.41
N GLN A 84 -10.17 14.37 0.41
CA GLN A 84 -10.42 15.74 -0.04
C GLN A 84 -9.21 16.36 -0.72
N GLY A 85 -8.07 15.68 -0.71
CA GLY A 85 -6.96 16.10 -1.52
C GLY A 85 -7.13 15.54 -2.93
N GLY A 86 -7.30 16.44 -3.91
CA GLY A 86 -7.36 16.07 -5.32
C GLY A 86 -6.13 15.27 -5.77
N LEU A 87 -6.13 14.80 -7.02
CA LEU A 87 -5.11 13.92 -7.61
C LEU A 87 -3.64 14.27 -7.23
N TRP A 88 -3.34 15.55 -7.02
CA TRP A 88 -2.06 16.08 -6.55
C TRP A 88 -1.66 15.72 -5.11
N SER A 89 -2.59 15.66 -4.15
CA SER A 89 -2.26 15.22 -2.78
C SER A 89 -1.98 13.72 -2.73
N ARG A 90 -2.72 12.92 -3.51
CA ARG A 90 -2.52 11.48 -3.65
C ARG A 90 -1.16 11.18 -4.29
N LEU A 91 -0.76 11.96 -5.30
CA LEU A 91 0.59 11.93 -5.86
C LEU A 91 1.65 12.35 -4.83
N GLY A 92 1.40 13.42 -4.08
CA GLY A 92 2.31 13.89 -3.03
C GLY A 92 2.51 12.88 -1.91
N ALA A 93 1.44 12.21 -1.46
CA ALA A 93 1.50 11.14 -0.47
C ALA A 93 2.26 9.91 -0.98
N MET A 94 2.05 9.51 -2.24
CA MET A 94 2.81 8.42 -2.89
C MET A 94 4.31 8.72 -2.99
N ILE A 95 4.69 9.99 -3.18
CA ILE A 95 6.10 10.40 -3.26
C ILE A 95 6.73 10.44 -1.86
N ASN A 96 5.99 10.90 -0.85
CA ASN A 96 6.51 11.08 0.50
C ASN A 96 6.61 9.78 1.32
N ALA A 97 5.74 8.79 1.04
CA ALA A 97 5.75 7.50 1.74
C ALA A 97 5.39 6.35 0.78
N PRO A 98 6.25 6.01 -0.19
CA PRO A 98 5.97 4.96 -1.17
C PRO A 98 5.90 3.59 -0.49
N THR A 99 4.92 2.77 -0.88
CA THR A 99 4.80 1.39 -0.38
C THR A 99 5.99 0.55 -0.84
N ARG A 100 6.24 -0.59 -0.18
CA ARG A 100 7.32 -1.52 -0.54
C ARG A 100 7.26 -1.94 -2.01
N ASP A 101 6.08 -2.27 -2.51
CA ASP A 101 5.87 -2.67 -3.90
C ASP A 101 6.11 -1.51 -4.87
N GLN A 102 5.68 -0.30 -4.53
CA GLN A 102 5.94 0.90 -5.33
C GLN A 102 7.44 1.22 -5.39
N ARG A 103 8.15 1.11 -4.26
CA ARG A 103 9.62 1.25 -4.21
C ARG A 103 10.32 0.23 -5.09
N GLN A 104 9.86 -1.02 -5.08
CA GLN A 104 10.45 -2.08 -5.90
C GLN A 104 10.19 -1.86 -7.40
N GLN A 105 8.98 -1.42 -7.77
CA GLN A 105 8.67 -1.07 -9.15
C GLN A 105 9.47 0.15 -9.63
N PHE A 106 9.59 1.18 -8.79
CA PHE A 106 10.42 2.34 -9.06
C PHE A 106 11.89 1.95 -9.24
N GLY A 107 12.42 1.07 -8.38
CA GLY A 107 13.78 0.55 -8.53
C GLY A 107 14.02 -0.15 -9.86
N ARG A 108 13.09 -1.03 -10.28
CA ARG A 108 13.14 -1.68 -11.60
C ARG A 108 13.10 -0.67 -12.75
N PHE A 109 12.23 0.32 -12.64
CA PHE A 109 12.13 1.39 -13.64
C PHE A 109 13.43 2.20 -13.76
N MET A 110 14.05 2.55 -12.63
CA MET A 110 15.32 3.26 -12.58
C MET A 110 16.47 2.44 -13.19
N HIS A 111 16.50 1.11 -12.98
CA HIS A 111 17.45 0.24 -13.67
C HIS A 111 17.24 0.18 -15.18
N THR A 112 15.99 0.21 -15.65
CA THR A 112 15.69 0.30 -17.09
C THR A 112 16.16 1.63 -17.68
N LEU A 113 15.94 2.76 -16.99
CA LEU A 113 16.46 4.06 -17.40
C LEU A 113 17.99 4.10 -17.41
N SER A 114 18.63 3.44 -16.45
CA SER A 114 20.07 3.26 -16.41
C SER A 114 20.55 2.51 -17.65
N ALA A 115 19.98 1.35 -17.96
CA ALA A 115 20.30 0.60 -19.16
C ALA A 115 20.09 1.42 -20.45
N ALA A 116 18.99 2.16 -20.55
CA ALA A 116 18.72 3.04 -21.67
C ALA A 116 19.77 4.17 -21.81
N SER A 117 20.20 4.76 -20.70
CA SER A 117 21.23 5.80 -20.67
C SER A 117 22.59 5.26 -21.15
N LEU A 118 22.94 4.04 -20.74
CA LEU A 118 24.18 3.38 -21.18
C LEU A 118 24.15 3.04 -22.68
N ILE A 119 23.04 2.48 -23.17
CA ILE A 119 22.85 2.23 -24.60
C ILE A 119 22.92 3.55 -25.38
N GLY A 120 22.31 4.61 -24.84
CA GLY A 120 22.37 5.96 -25.39
C GLY A 120 23.80 6.48 -25.49
N ALA A 121 24.62 6.34 -24.43
CA ALA A 121 26.02 6.75 -24.43
C ALA A 121 26.82 6.01 -25.49
N ILE A 122 26.71 4.68 -25.55
CA ILE A 122 27.40 3.86 -26.56
C ILE A 122 26.98 4.27 -27.99
N GLY A 123 25.68 4.49 -28.21
CA GLY A 123 25.16 4.94 -29.50
C GLY A 123 25.64 6.34 -29.87
N PHE A 124 25.65 7.27 -28.91
CA PHE A 124 26.11 8.64 -29.10
C PHE A 124 27.61 8.67 -29.42
N TRP A 125 28.44 7.94 -28.65
CA TRP A 125 29.85 7.76 -28.91
C TRP A 125 30.13 7.23 -30.32
N HIS A 126 29.44 6.16 -30.74
CA HIS A 126 29.66 5.54 -32.05
C HIS A 126 29.18 6.41 -33.22
N SER A 127 28.14 7.22 -33.02
CA SER A 127 27.61 8.11 -34.06
C SER A 127 28.35 9.45 -34.17
N THR A 128 29.19 9.80 -33.18
CA THR A 128 29.88 11.09 -33.14
C THR A 128 31.19 11.04 -33.90
N THR A 129 31.25 11.77 -35.02
CA THR A 129 32.45 11.88 -35.87
C THR A 129 33.36 13.06 -35.51
N SER A 130 32.83 14.08 -34.81
CA SER A 130 33.59 15.23 -34.35
C SER A 130 33.30 15.53 -32.88
N TRP A 131 34.34 15.59 -32.05
CA TRP A 131 34.22 15.84 -30.62
C TRP A 131 34.35 17.33 -30.32
N THR A 132 33.20 18.00 -30.28
CA THR A 132 33.08 19.37 -29.75
C THR A 132 32.86 19.33 -28.24
N THR A 133 33.10 20.46 -27.56
CA THR A 133 32.79 20.60 -26.12
C THR A 133 31.34 20.25 -25.79
N GLY A 134 30.39 20.58 -26.69
CA GLY A 134 28.99 20.22 -26.54
C GLY A 134 28.74 18.71 -26.57
N ASN A 135 29.39 17.98 -27.50
CA ASN A 135 29.27 16.52 -27.59
C ASN A 135 29.89 15.83 -26.38
N ILE A 136 31.01 16.34 -25.87
CA ILE A 136 31.63 15.84 -24.64
C ILE A 136 30.67 16.00 -23.45
N LEU A 137 30.01 17.15 -23.32
CA LEU A 137 29.02 17.38 -22.26
C LEU A 137 27.79 16.46 -22.39
N SER A 138 27.29 16.24 -23.60
CA SER A 138 26.18 15.31 -23.85
C SER A 138 26.52 13.87 -23.47
N GLU A 139 27.70 13.39 -23.86
CA GLU A 139 28.20 12.06 -23.49
C GLU A 139 28.37 11.92 -21.97
N ALA A 140 28.98 12.93 -21.34
CA ALA A 140 29.15 12.97 -19.89
C ALA A 140 27.80 12.95 -19.15
N ASN A 141 26.78 13.64 -19.67
CA ASN A 141 25.43 13.63 -19.11
C ASN A 141 24.76 12.25 -19.21
N LEU A 142 24.96 11.51 -20.29
CA LEU A 142 24.43 10.15 -20.43
C LEU A 142 25.09 9.18 -19.44
N ILE A 143 26.41 9.28 -19.27
CA ILE A 143 27.15 8.49 -18.27
C ILE A 143 26.70 8.86 -16.85
N LEU A 144 26.55 10.16 -16.56
CA LEU A 144 26.07 10.62 -15.26
C LEU A 144 24.65 10.11 -14.99
N ALA A 145 23.75 10.19 -15.97
CA ALA A 145 22.39 9.67 -15.88
C ALA A 145 22.40 8.15 -15.60
N PHE A 146 23.25 7.38 -16.28
CA PHE A 146 23.44 5.96 -16.01
C PHE A 146 23.80 5.69 -14.55
N VAL A 147 24.82 6.38 -14.01
CA VAL A 147 25.31 6.17 -12.63
C VAL A 147 24.25 6.56 -11.60
N LEU A 148 23.65 7.74 -11.77
CA LEU A 148 22.63 8.25 -10.84
C LEU A 148 21.41 7.34 -10.81
N THR A 149 20.90 6.96 -11.98
CA THR A 149 19.71 6.12 -12.06
C THR A 149 19.97 4.71 -11.55
N PHE A 150 21.16 4.16 -11.80
CA PHE A 150 21.57 2.86 -11.26
C PHE A 150 21.62 2.88 -9.73
N TYR A 151 22.28 3.89 -9.16
CA TYR A 151 22.40 4.04 -7.71
C TYR A 151 21.03 4.24 -7.04
N VAL A 152 20.20 5.15 -7.57
CA VAL A 152 18.84 5.38 -7.06
C VAL A 152 18.00 4.11 -7.16
N GLY A 153 18.14 3.34 -8.24
CA GLY A 153 17.50 2.03 -8.39
C GLY A 153 17.87 1.05 -7.27
N MET A 154 19.16 0.92 -6.97
CA MET A 154 19.65 0.07 -5.88
C MET A 154 19.13 0.52 -4.51
N VAL A 155 19.19 1.82 -4.20
CA VAL A 155 18.70 2.37 -2.93
C VAL A 155 17.19 2.17 -2.79
N SER A 156 16.44 2.30 -3.89
CA SER A 156 14.99 2.13 -3.88
C SER A 156 14.58 0.69 -3.54
N MET A 157 15.37 -0.29 -3.96
CA MET A 157 15.13 -1.72 -3.70
C MET A 157 15.64 -2.19 -2.32
N ASN A 158 16.54 -1.44 -1.68
CA ASN A 158 17.00 -1.71 -0.31
C ASN A 158 16.02 -1.11 0.70
N GLY A 159 15.03 -1.89 1.11
CA GLY A 159 14.09 -1.53 2.17
C GLY A 159 13.49 -2.77 2.81
N GLU A 160 13.98 -3.09 4.02
CA GLU A 160 13.14 -3.64 5.08
C GLU A 160 12.40 -2.48 5.76
#